data_AF-A0A351Y7D7-F1
#
_entry.id   AF-A0A351Y7D7-F1
#
_cell.length_a   1.000
_cell.length_b   1.000
_cell.length_c   1.000
_cell.angle_alpha   90.00
_cell.angle_beta   90.00
_cell.angle_gamma   90.00
#
_symmetry.space_group_name_H-M   'P 1'
#
loop_
_entity.id
_entity.type
_entity.pdbx_description
1 polymer ?
#
loop_
_entity_poly.entity_id
_entity_poly.type
_entity_poly.pdbx_seq_one_letter_code
_entity_poly.pdbx_strand_id
1 'polypeptide(L)'
;MTPSLLFSQDTQMKITSDFIDNGLLPPVYTCDGDGRFPTLKVKDIPAGVKTLALVVDDPDAPSGVRDHLLLANIPLTEDPYVVISQDSFNL
;
A
#
# COMPACT_ATOMS: atom_id res chain seq x y z
N MET A 1 23.10 -34.66 -13.28
CA MET A 1 22.74 -33.25 -13.56
C MET A 1 21.25 -33.11 -13.30
N THR A 2 20.87 -32.65 -12.12
CA THR A 2 19.48 -32.31 -11.78
C THR A 2 19.31 -30.82 -12.00
N PRO A 3 18.33 -30.36 -12.81
CA PRO A 3 18.03 -28.94 -12.87
C PRO A 3 17.33 -28.59 -11.54
N SER A 4 18.04 -27.90 -10.66
CA SER A 4 17.40 -27.19 -9.57
C SER A 4 16.53 -26.11 -10.20
N LEU A 5 15.21 -26.32 -10.14
CA LEU A 5 14.22 -25.26 -10.30
C LEU A 5 14.63 -24.12 -9.38
N LEU A 6 15.09 -23.01 -9.97
CA LEU A 6 15.24 -21.73 -9.30
C LEU A 6 13.83 -21.27 -8.94
N PHE A 7 13.34 -21.68 -7.77
CA PHE A 7 12.30 -20.92 -7.12
C PHE A 7 12.87 -19.52 -6.87
N SER A 8 12.22 -18.53 -7.49
CA SER A 8 12.46 -17.12 -7.20
C SER A 8 12.51 -16.96 -5.68
N GLN A 9 13.52 -16.25 -5.18
CA GLN A 9 13.53 -15.76 -3.81
C GLN A 9 12.13 -15.20 -3.49
N ASP A 10 11.54 -15.57 -2.36
CA ASP A 10 10.31 -14.95 -1.85
C ASP A 10 10.62 -13.48 -1.56
N THR A 11 10.52 -12.64 -2.58
CA THR A 11 10.70 -11.20 -2.41
C THR A 11 9.48 -10.69 -1.67
N GLN A 12 9.67 -10.30 -0.41
CA GLN A 12 8.61 -9.68 0.37
C GLN A 12 8.23 -8.34 -0.26
N MET A 13 6.95 -8.19 -0.59
CA MET A 13 6.37 -6.93 -1.07
C MET A 13 6.60 -5.83 -0.02
N LYS A 14 6.99 -4.63 -0.47
CA LYS A 14 7.27 -3.50 0.41
C LYS A 14 6.39 -2.32 0.06
N ILE A 15 5.89 -1.66 1.10
CA ILE A 15 5.15 -0.40 1.01
C ILE A 15 5.95 0.70 1.70
N THR A 16 5.98 1.88 1.10
CA THR A 16 6.69 3.06 1.62
C THR A 16 5.85 4.31 1.41
N SER A 17 6.03 5.30 2.29
CA SER A 17 5.47 6.65 2.17
C SER A 17 6.50 7.67 2.63
N ASP A 18 6.11 8.94 2.72
CA ASP A 18 6.96 10.03 3.24
C ASP A 18 6.98 10.11 4.78
N PHE A 19 6.16 9.31 5.46
CA PHE A 19 6.20 9.09 6.90
C PHE A 19 6.88 7.77 7.26
N ILE A 20 7.33 7.68 8.51
CA ILE A 20 8.05 6.52 9.05
C ILE A 20 7.02 5.53 9.62
N ASP A 21 7.24 4.24 9.38
CA ASP A 21 6.44 3.16 9.96
C ASP A 21 6.39 3.27 11.50
N ASN A 22 5.19 3.12 12.08
CA ASN A 22 4.89 3.34 13.50
C ASN A 22 5.23 4.75 14.03
N GLY A 23 5.50 5.72 13.14
CA GLY A 23 5.72 7.12 13.47
C GLY A 23 4.41 7.92 13.53
N LEU A 24 4.53 9.18 13.92
CA LEU A 24 3.40 10.13 13.83
C LEU A 24 3.12 10.46 12.37
N LEU A 25 1.84 10.47 12.01
CA LEU A 25 1.41 10.99 10.71
C LEU A 25 1.62 12.51 10.65
N PRO A 26 2.23 13.04 9.57
CA PRO A 26 2.22 14.46 9.28
C PRO A 26 0.80 15.06 9.32
N PRO A 27 0.60 16.28 9.87
CA PRO A 27 -0.74 16.89 10.00
C PRO A 27 -1.53 16.99 8.69
N VAL A 28 -0.85 17.12 7.55
CA VAL A 28 -1.47 17.13 6.22
C VAL A 28 -2.33 15.87 5.93
N TYR A 29 -2.04 14.75 6.60
CA TYR A 29 -2.75 13.48 6.45
C TYR A 29 -3.80 13.22 7.54
N THR A 30 -3.92 14.11 8.53
CA THR A 30 -4.87 13.95 9.64
C THR A 30 -6.09 14.86 9.46
N CYS A 31 -7.14 14.62 10.25
CA CYS A 31 -8.33 15.47 10.27
C CYS A 31 -8.09 16.88 10.83
N ASP A 32 -6.98 17.09 11.54
CA ASP A 32 -6.59 18.41 12.08
C ASP A 32 -5.90 19.29 11.02
N GLY A 33 -5.46 18.69 9.90
CA GLY A 33 -4.91 19.39 8.75
C GLY A 33 -5.77 19.22 7.50
N ASP A 34 -5.13 18.98 6.35
CA ASP A 34 -5.82 18.93 5.05
C ASP A 34 -6.62 17.63 4.82
N GLY A 35 -6.40 16.59 5.63
CA GLY A 35 -7.00 15.26 5.43
C GLY A 35 -6.65 14.62 4.09
N ARG A 36 -5.49 14.97 3.49
CA ARG A 36 -5.05 14.39 2.22
C ARG A 36 -4.63 12.94 2.40
N PHE A 37 -4.76 12.15 1.35
CA PHE A 37 -4.25 10.80 1.38
C PHE A 37 -2.74 10.78 1.10
N PRO A 38 -1.91 10.10 1.93
CA PRO A 38 -0.49 9.98 1.67
C PRO A 38 -0.21 9.21 0.38
N THR A 39 0.85 9.57 -0.34
CA THR A 39 1.30 8.76 -1.48
C THR A 39 2.00 7.52 -0.97
N LEU A 40 1.52 6.34 -1.37
CA LEU A 40 2.11 5.04 -1.06
C LEU A 40 2.81 4.49 -2.30
N LYS A 41 4.01 3.95 -2.12
CA LYS A 41 4.77 3.26 -3.16
C LYS A 41 4.93 1.80 -2.77
N VAL A 42 4.38 0.92 -3.60
CA VAL A 42 4.49 -0.53 -3.45
C VAL A 42 5.51 -1.04 -4.47
N LYS A 43 6.47 -1.86 -4.03
CA LYS A 43 7.44 -2.53 -4.90
C LYS A 43 7.61 -3.99 -4.51
N ASP A 44 8.49 -4.68 -5.23
CA ASP A 44 8.82 -6.07 -4.98
C ASP A 44 7.55 -6.96 -5.11
N ILE A 45 6.68 -6.63 -6.07
CA ILE A 45 5.40 -7.32 -6.29
C ILE A 45 5.66 -8.71 -6.90
N PRO A 46 5.14 -9.80 -6.31
CA PRO A 46 5.34 -11.15 -6.83
C PRO A 46 4.86 -11.33 -8.27
N ALA A 47 5.57 -12.17 -9.03
CA ALA A 47 5.17 -12.52 -10.39
C ALA A 47 3.77 -13.16 -10.41
N GLY A 48 2.95 -12.77 -11.39
CA GLY A 48 1.59 -13.30 -11.58
C GLY A 48 0.50 -12.58 -10.79
N VAL A 49 0.82 -11.59 -9.94
CA VAL A 49 -0.17 -10.66 -9.38
C VAL A 49 -0.85 -9.91 -10.52
N LYS A 50 -2.18 -9.77 -10.46
CA LYS A 50 -2.98 -9.07 -11.48
C LYS A 50 -3.38 -7.67 -11.05
N THR A 51 -3.73 -7.52 -9.78
CA THR A 51 -4.18 -6.28 -9.15
C THR A 51 -3.78 -6.29 -7.68
N LEU A 52 -3.75 -5.11 -7.06
CA LEU A 52 -3.61 -4.95 -5.62
C LEU A 52 -4.93 -4.51 -4.98
N ALA A 53 -5.01 -4.68 -3.67
CA ALA A 53 -6.00 -4.04 -2.81
C ALA A 53 -5.28 -3.33 -1.67
N LEU A 54 -5.87 -2.23 -1.17
CA LEU A 54 -5.39 -1.48 -0.02
C LEU A 54 -6.51 -1.39 1.01
N VAL A 55 -6.19 -1.75 2.25
CA VAL A 55 -7.02 -1.53 3.43
C VAL A 55 -6.22 -0.69 4.41
N VAL A 56 -6.81 0.40 4.89
CA VAL A 56 -6.25 1.21 5.98
C VAL A 56 -7.21 1.09 7.15
N ASP A 57 -6.79 0.36 8.18
CA ASP A 57 -7.60 0.01 9.34
C ASP A 57 -7.10 0.75 10.60
N ASP A 58 -8.03 1.21 11.42
CA ASP A 58 -7.78 1.79 12.74
C ASP A 58 -8.42 0.91 13.82
N PRO A 59 -7.66 -0.02 14.43
CA PRO A 59 -8.16 -0.86 15.50
C PRO A 59 -8.35 -0.10 16.82
N ASP A 60 -7.81 1.13 16.93
CA ASP A 60 -7.84 1.95 18.14
C ASP A 60 -9.03 2.93 18.14
N ALA A 61 -9.87 2.91 17.10
CA ALA A 61 -11.00 3.82 16.99
C ALA A 61 -12.01 3.67 18.15
N PRO A 62 -12.62 4.78 18.64
CA PRO A 62 -13.37 4.79 19.91
C PRO A 62 -14.59 3.85 20.00
N SER A 63 -15.14 3.45 18.85
CA SER A 63 -16.33 2.58 18.74
C SER A 63 -16.00 1.19 18.19
N GLY A 64 -14.73 0.76 18.30
CA GLY A 64 -14.22 -0.48 17.70
C GLY A 64 -13.48 -0.23 16.39
N VAL A 65 -13.06 -1.31 15.74
CA VAL A 65 -12.25 -1.31 14.51
C VAL A 65 -12.94 -0.52 13.39
N ARG A 66 -12.19 0.35 12.71
CA ARG A 66 -12.68 1.16 11.60
C ARG A 66 -11.73 1.14 10.40
N ASP A 67 -12.25 0.67 9.27
CA ASP A 67 -11.63 0.91 7.98
C ASP A 67 -11.76 2.40 7.59
N HIS A 68 -10.62 3.08 7.48
CA HIS A 68 -10.54 4.44 6.92
C HIS A 68 -10.61 4.42 5.39
N LEU A 69 -10.10 3.36 4.76
CA LEU A 69 -10.06 3.23 3.31
C LEU A 69 -10.07 1.76 2.89
N LEU A 70 -10.87 1.45 1.87
CA LEU A 70 -10.80 0.21 1.11
C LEU A 70 -10.76 0.55 -0.37
N LEU A 71 -9.66 0.16 -1.03
CA LEU A 71 -9.52 0.22 -2.48
C LEU A 71 -9.23 -1.17 -3.02
N ALA A 72 -9.97 -1.58 -4.04
CA ALA A 72 -9.79 -2.85 -4.71
C ALA A 72 -9.46 -2.63 -6.19
N ASN A 73 -8.98 -3.68 -6.85
CA ASN A 73 -8.68 -3.69 -8.28
C ASN A 73 -7.68 -2.60 -8.71
N ILE A 74 -6.75 -2.24 -7.83
CA ILE A 74 -5.69 -1.29 -8.16
C ILE A 74 -4.83 -1.92 -9.27
N PRO A 75 -4.73 -1.29 -10.45
CA PRO A 75 -3.96 -1.83 -11.56
C PRO A 75 -2.47 -1.78 -11.24
N LEU A 76 -1.73 -2.75 -11.77
CA LEU A 76 -0.27 -2.66 -11.76
C LEU A 76 0.16 -1.62 -12.78
N THR A 77 0.78 -0.53 -12.34
CA THR A 77 1.45 0.45 -13.20
C THR A 77 2.86 -0.04 -13.54
N GLU A 78 3.47 0.50 -14.59
CA GLU A 78 4.78 0.04 -15.05
C GLU A 78 5.88 0.18 -13.97
N ASP A 79 6.64 -0.91 -13.81
CA ASP A 79 7.68 -1.24 -12.81
C ASP A 79 8.82 -0.17 -12.76
N PRO A 80 9.39 0.22 -11.59
CA PRO A 80 9.58 -0.57 -10.37
C PRO A 80 8.56 -0.37 -9.24
N TYR A 81 7.53 0.47 -9.41
CA TYR A 81 6.58 0.78 -8.34
C TYR A 81 5.15 0.86 -8.83
N VAL A 82 4.22 0.36 -8.01
CA VAL A 82 2.83 0.80 -8.03
C VAL A 82 2.68 1.99 -7.10
N VAL A 83 2.20 3.11 -7.63
CA VAL A 83 1.94 4.33 -6.86
C VAL A 83 0.46 4.41 -6.57
N ILE A 84 0.10 4.47 -5.28
CA ILE A 84 -1.26 4.68 -4.81
C ILE A 84 -1.31 6.07 -4.19
N SER A 85 -2.11 6.96 -4.77
CA SER A 85 -2.29 8.33 -4.30
C SER A 85 -3.79 8.67 -4.24
N GLN A 86 -4.11 9.89 -3.83
CA GLN A 86 -5.50 10.37 -3.83
C GLN A 86 -6.16 10.30 -5.21
N ASP A 87 -5.37 10.41 -6.29
CA ASP A 87 -5.88 10.30 -7.67
C ASP A 87 -6.31 8.86 -7.99
N SER A 88 -5.79 7.86 -7.27
CA SER A 88 -6.16 6.45 -7.42
C SER A 88 -7.58 6.13 -6.91
N PHE A 89 -8.29 7.10 -6.32
CA PHE A 89 -9.62 6.87 -5.73
C PHE A 89 -10.75 6.95 -6.76
N ASN A 90 -10.46 7.46 -7.95
CA ASN A 90 -11.42 7.62 -9.05
C ASN A 90 -11.23 6.57 -10.17
N LEU A 91 -10.59 5.45 -9.84
CA LEU A 91 -10.35 4.33 -10.77
C LEU A 91 -11.66 3.60 -11.13
#